data_AF-A0A955QRQ7-F1
#
_entry.id   AF-A0A955QRQ7-F1
#
_cell.length_a   1.000
_cell.length_b   1.000
_cell.length_c   1.000
_cell.angle_alpha   90.00
_cell.angle_beta   90.00
_cell.angle_gamma   90.00
#
_symmetry.space_group_name_H-M   'P 1'
#
loop_
_entity.id
_entity.type
_entity.pdbx_description
1 polymer ?
#
loop_
_entity_poly.entity_id
_entity_poly.type
_entity_poly.pdbx_seq_one_letter_code
_entity_poly.pdbx_strand_id
1 'polypeptide(L)'
;MNVAQILNLVGPVRKSGRGWMAKCPAHQDRRPSLSISEGEDRVLLHCFAGCDIQAVCGAIGIEIRNLFAGNVSHWEWLRLQQARWIKQQEEQKRQIEQGRVIEGCREAEALLRTTHGQDLSQWNDKKCNRVIDAVGQALGLLRDEDEEHFYVHIGRTA
;
A
#
# COMPACT_ATOMS: atom_id res chain seq x y z
N MET A 1 7.53 7.17 18.93
CA MET A 1 6.81 5.88 18.86
C MET A 1 5.38 6.16 18.44
N ASN A 2 4.71 5.20 17.81
CA ASN A 2 3.27 5.30 17.48
C ASN A 2 2.41 4.55 18.50
N VAL A 3 1.08 4.75 18.44
CA VAL A 3 0.16 4.14 19.40
C VAL A 3 0.22 2.60 19.38
N ALA A 4 0.39 1.99 18.19
CA ALA A 4 0.47 0.53 18.07
C ALA A 4 1.68 -0.06 18.81
N GLN A 5 2.84 0.61 18.74
CA GLN A 5 4.03 0.21 19.50
C GLN A 5 3.78 0.27 21.01
N ILE A 6 3.12 1.32 21.50
CA ILE A 6 2.80 1.46 22.93
C ILE A 6 1.81 0.37 23.39
N LEU A 7 0.79 0.06 22.58
CA LEU A 7 -0.18 -0.98 22.90
C LEU A 7 0.47 -2.36 23.09
N ASN A 8 1.53 -2.67 22.34
CA ASN A 8 2.27 -3.91 22.49
C ASN A 8 3.07 -3.99 23.80
N LEU A 9 3.42 -2.85 24.41
CA LEU A 9 4.23 -2.81 25.64
C LEU A 9 3.39 -2.92 26.92
N VAL A 10 2.13 -2.47 26.90
CA VAL A 10 1.25 -2.43 28.09
C VAL A 10 0.46 -3.72 28.34
N GLY A 11 0.61 -4.73 27.48
CA GLY A 11 -0.09 -6.01 27.59
C GLY A 11 -1.53 -5.99 27.04
N PRO A 12 -2.45 -6.80 27.58
CA PRO A 12 -3.82 -6.91 27.05
C PRO A 12 -4.59 -5.60 27.10
N VAL A 13 -5.08 -5.15 25.94
CA VAL A 13 -5.83 -3.90 25.79
C VAL A 13 -7.27 -4.15 25.36
N ARG A 14 -8.14 -3.19 25.65
CA ARG A 14 -9.56 -3.18 25.25
C ARG A 14 -9.86 -1.88 24.53
N LYS A 15 -10.61 -1.94 23.42
CA LYS A 15 -11.07 -0.71 22.75
C LYS A 15 -12.02 0.08 23.65
N SER A 16 -11.87 1.40 23.65
CA SER A 16 -12.75 2.34 24.38
C SER A 16 -12.85 3.65 23.60
N GLY A 17 -14.01 3.89 22.98
CA GLY A 17 -14.19 5.03 22.08
C GLY A 17 -13.14 5.06 20.96
N ARG A 18 -12.48 6.20 20.79
CA ARG A 18 -11.38 6.37 19.82
C ARG A 18 -10.02 5.83 20.31
N GLY A 19 -9.94 5.38 21.56
CA GLY A 19 -8.70 4.91 22.18
C GLY A 19 -8.78 3.47 22.70
N TRP A 20 -7.95 3.19 23.70
CA TRP A 20 -7.82 1.91 24.36
C TRP A 20 -7.72 2.09 25.87
N MET A 21 -8.14 1.05 26.58
CA MET A 21 -7.94 0.89 28.02
C MET A 21 -7.05 -0.32 28.26
N ALA A 22 -6.05 -0.13 29.12
CA ALA A 22 -5.12 -1.16 29.55
C ALA A 22 -5.02 -1.17 31.08
N LYS A 23 -4.47 -2.25 31.63
CA LYS A 23 -4.01 -2.22 33.02
C LYS A 23 -2.77 -1.33 33.09
N CYS A 24 -2.74 -0.43 34.07
CA CYS A 24 -1.56 0.40 34.28
C CYS A 24 -0.39 -0.49 34.74
N PRO A 25 0.77 -0.45 34.08
CA PRO A 25 1.95 -1.21 34.49
C PRO A 25 2.68 -0.58 35.68
N ALA A 26 2.39 0.67 36.02
CA ALA A 26 3.05 1.41 37.10
C ALA A 26 2.48 1.09 38.50
N HIS A 27 1.38 0.33 38.58
CA HIS A 27 0.81 -0.16 39.84
C HIS A 27 0.18 -1.54 39.66
N GLN A 28 -0.12 -2.22 40.77
CA GLN A 28 -0.87 -3.48 40.71
C GLN A 28 -2.32 -3.24 40.31
N ASP A 29 -2.60 -3.31 39.01
CA ASP A 29 -3.89 -2.93 38.48
C ASP A 29 -4.85 -4.11 38.31
N ARG A 30 -5.97 -4.08 39.06
CA ARG A 30 -6.99 -5.13 38.99
C ARG A 30 -7.96 -4.92 37.83
N ARG A 31 -8.25 -3.67 37.47
CA ARG A 31 -9.19 -3.29 36.39
C ARG A 31 -8.53 -2.25 35.49
N PRO A 32 -8.69 -2.29 34.16
CA PRO A 32 -8.01 -1.35 33.26
C PRO A 32 -8.21 0.12 33.68
N SER A 33 -7.13 0.76 34.13
CA SER A 33 -7.14 2.16 34.58
C SER A 33 -6.30 3.09 33.70
N LEU A 34 -5.51 2.55 32.77
CA LEU A 34 -4.69 3.32 31.85
C LEU A 34 -5.43 3.55 30.54
N SER A 35 -5.72 4.81 30.23
CA SER A 35 -6.19 5.25 28.92
C SER A 35 -5.02 5.51 27.99
N ILE A 36 -5.14 5.03 26.75
CA ILE A 36 -4.16 5.19 25.69
C ILE A 36 -4.92 5.70 24.46
N SER A 37 -4.47 6.80 23.87
CA SER A 37 -5.05 7.33 22.65
C SER A 37 -4.02 8.02 21.77
N GLU A 38 -4.34 8.10 20.49
CA GLU A 38 -3.53 8.83 19.52
C GLU A 38 -3.98 10.30 19.51
N GLY A 39 -3.04 11.20 19.82
CA GLY A 39 -3.17 12.63 19.59
C GLY A 39 -2.56 13.03 18.25
N GLU A 40 -2.64 14.31 17.92
CA GLU A 40 -2.16 14.84 16.64
C GLU A 40 -0.64 14.70 16.46
N ASP A 41 0.12 14.93 17.54
CA ASP A 41 1.58 14.98 17.55
C ASP A 41 2.22 13.98 18.53
N ARG A 42 1.40 13.23 19.28
CA ARG A 42 1.86 12.37 20.38
C ARG A 42 0.87 11.27 20.75
N VAL A 43 1.37 10.26 21.45
CA VAL A 43 0.54 9.28 22.17
C VAL A 43 0.18 9.85 23.54
N LEU A 44 -1.11 9.87 23.85
CA LEU A 44 -1.64 10.31 25.14
C LEU A 44 -1.79 9.11 26.06
N LEU A 45 -1.21 9.19 27.25
CA LEU A 45 -1.36 8.21 28.33
C LEU A 45 -1.94 8.89 29.56
N HIS A 46 -2.97 8.30 30.15
CA HIS A 46 -3.59 8.81 31.36
C HIS A 46 -4.02 7.66 32.27
N CYS A 47 -3.44 7.59 33.48
CA CYS A 47 -3.84 6.63 34.49
C CYS A 47 -4.89 7.24 35.43
N PHE A 48 -6.12 6.73 35.39
CA PHE A 48 -7.21 7.19 36.26
C PHE A 48 -7.02 6.82 37.74
N ALA A 49 -6.03 5.98 38.06
CA ALA A 49 -5.67 5.64 39.44
C ALA A 49 -4.63 6.60 40.05
N GLY A 50 -4.14 7.58 39.28
CA GLY A 50 -3.25 8.64 39.78
C GLY A 50 -1.75 8.42 39.57
N CYS A 51 -1.33 7.41 38.79
CA CYS A 51 0.08 7.31 38.39
C CYS A 51 0.46 8.48 37.49
N ASP A 52 1.63 9.06 37.76
CA ASP A 52 2.20 10.03 36.86
C ASP A 52 2.70 9.37 35.56
N ILE A 53 2.93 10.21 34.55
CA ILE A 53 3.39 9.78 33.23
C ILE A 53 4.79 9.15 33.27
N GLN A 54 5.65 9.57 34.20
CA GLN A 54 7.03 9.09 34.33
C GLN A 54 7.05 7.64 34.80
N ALA A 55 6.23 7.31 35.80
CA ALA A 55 6.06 5.97 36.34
C ALA A 55 5.49 5.03 35.28
N VAL A 56 4.49 5.47 34.50
CA VAL A 56 3.92 4.67 33.39
C VAL A 56 4.98 4.39 32.31
N CYS A 57 5.67 5.43 31.84
CA CYS A 57 6.73 5.29 30.84
C CYS A 57 7.88 4.40 31.33
N GLY A 58 8.34 4.61 32.57
CA GLY A 58 9.38 3.81 33.19
C GLY A 58 9.00 2.34 33.33
N ALA A 59 7.76 2.05 33.71
CA ALA A 59 7.26 0.68 33.85
C ALA A 59 7.21 -0.09 32.52
N ILE A 60 7.11 0.60 31.39
CA ILE A 60 7.16 -0.02 30.04
C ILE A 60 8.49 0.19 29.31
N GLY A 61 9.51 0.72 29.99
CA GLY A 61 10.87 0.85 29.46
C GLY A 61 11.04 1.91 28.36
N ILE A 62 10.26 2.99 28.39
CA ILE A 62 10.40 4.11 27.45
C ILE A 62 10.60 5.43 28.17
N GLU A 63 11.09 6.44 27.47
CA GLU A 63 11.11 7.81 27.97
C GLU A 63 9.90 8.61 27.48
N ILE A 64 9.52 9.67 28.21
CA ILE A 64 8.41 10.56 27.82
C ILE A 64 8.59 11.11 26.41
N ARG A 65 9.84 11.44 26.03
CA ARG A 65 10.15 11.96 24.69
C ARG A 65 9.69 11.00 23.59
N ASN A 66 9.69 9.69 23.84
CA ASN A 66 9.26 8.69 22.87
C ASN A 66 7.76 8.74 22.56
N LEU A 67 6.95 9.39 23.40
CA LEU A 67 5.52 9.60 23.15
C LEU A 67 5.25 10.60 22.02
N PHE A 68 6.21 11.45 21.68
CA PHE A 68 6.06 12.50 20.66
C PHE A 68 6.55 12.02 19.28
N ALA A 69 5.83 12.42 18.24
CA ALA A 69 6.10 12.04 16.84
C ALA A 69 7.47 12.50 16.32
N GLY A 70 8.12 13.46 16.97
CA GLY A 70 9.44 13.98 16.61
C GLY A 70 10.64 13.10 16.99
N ASN A 71 10.44 11.99 17.72
CA ASN A 71 11.52 11.12 18.19
C ASN A 71 11.64 9.79 17.43
N VAL A 72 11.20 9.75 16.17
CA VAL A 72 11.61 8.67 15.26
C VAL A 72 13.08 8.88 14.90
N SER A 73 13.89 7.83 15.03
CA SER A 73 15.30 7.91 14.62
C SER A 73 15.40 8.32 13.15
N HIS A 74 16.47 9.01 12.77
CA HIS A 74 16.71 9.41 11.38
C HIS A 74 16.54 8.24 10.38
N TRP A 75 16.97 7.04 10.78
CA TRP A 75 16.83 5.81 9.99
C TRP A 75 15.40 5.29 9.88
N GLU A 76 14.56 5.56 10.87
CA GLU A 76 13.15 5.18 10.86
C GLU A 76 12.29 6.21 10.11
N TRP A 77 12.65 7.50 10.17
CA TRP A 77 12.12 8.53 9.29
C TRP A 77 12.42 8.22 7.82
N LEU A 78 13.67 7.86 7.50
CA LEU A 78 14.08 7.45 6.16
C LEU A 78 13.28 6.23 5.68
N ARG A 79 13.09 5.22 6.53
CA ARG A 79 12.30 4.02 6.20
C ARG A 79 10.84 4.34 5.88
N LEU A 80 10.22 5.23 6.65
CA LEU A 80 8.83 5.65 6.43
C LEU A 80 8.67 6.53 5.19
N GLN A 81 9.61 7.44 4.93
CA GLN A 81 9.64 8.26 3.71
C GLN A 81 9.85 7.41 2.47
N GLN A 82 10.77 6.44 2.53
CA GLN A 82 11.05 5.53 1.43
C GLN A 82 9.84 4.64 1.11
N ALA A 83 9.16 4.10 2.12
CA ALA A 83 7.94 3.32 1.91
C ALA A 83 6.79 4.16 1.31
N ARG A 84 6.64 5.43 1.70
CA ARG A 84 5.66 6.36 1.11
C ARG A 84 5.99 6.67 -0.35
N TRP A 85 7.26 6.93 -0.65
CA TRP A 85 7.74 7.21 -2.00
C TRP A 85 7.55 6.01 -2.93
N ILE A 86 7.86 4.79 -2.47
CA ILE A 86 7.63 3.56 -3.23
C ILE A 86 6.14 3.39 -3.55
N LYS A 87 5.25 3.51 -2.56
CA LYS A 87 3.79 3.41 -2.80
C LYS A 87 3.26 4.48 -3.74
N GLN A 88 3.77 5.72 -3.63
CA GLN A 88 3.38 6.81 -4.52
C GLN A 88 3.85 6.55 -5.96
N GLN A 89 5.06 6.02 -6.13
CA GLN A 89 5.60 5.63 -7.43
C GLN A 89 4.82 4.48 -8.05
N GLU A 90 4.44 3.47 -7.27
CA GLU A 90 3.58 2.36 -7.72
C GLU A 90 2.20 2.86 -8.16
N GLU A 91 1.58 3.74 -7.38
CA GLU A 91 0.29 4.33 -7.74
C GLU A 91 0.40 5.21 -8.98
N GLN A 92 1.44 6.04 -9.11
CA GLN A 92 1.68 6.82 -10.33
C GLN A 92 1.88 5.93 -11.56
N LYS A 93 2.67 4.85 -11.45
CA LYS A 93 2.83 3.86 -12.53
C LYS A 93 1.49 3.22 -12.89
N ARG A 94 0.68 2.84 -11.90
CA ARG A 94 -0.65 2.26 -12.10
C ARG A 94 -1.57 3.22 -12.84
N GLN A 95 -1.56 4.50 -12.48
CA GLN A 95 -2.36 5.54 -13.13
C GLN A 95 -1.92 5.79 -14.59
N ILE A 96 -0.60 5.85 -14.84
CA ILE A 96 -0.06 5.97 -16.20
C ILE A 96 -0.48 4.77 -17.05
N GLU A 97 -0.32 3.56 -16.53
CA GLU A 97 -0.68 2.34 -17.27
C GLU A 97 -2.19 2.28 -17.53
N GLN A 98 -3.03 2.65 -16.56
CA GLN A 98 -4.48 2.76 -16.78
C GLN A 98 -4.83 3.81 -17.84
N GLY A 99 -4.14 4.95 -17.86
CA GLY A 99 -4.29 5.95 -18.92
C GLY A 99 -3.98 5.39 -20.30
N ARG A 100 -2.85 4.65 -20.43
CA ARG A 100 -2.43 4.01 -21.69
C ARG A 100 -3.43 2.96 -22.18
N VAL A 101 -3.99 2.15 -21.28
CA VAL A 101 -5.02 1.16 -21.63
C VAL A 101 -6.28 1.85 -22.16
N ILE A 102 -6.74 2.91 -21.50
CA ILE A 102 -7.93 3.66 -21.93
C ILE A 102 -7.70 4.30 -23.30
N GLU A 103 -6.53 4.89 -23.52
CA GLU A 103 -6.15 5.48 -24.80
C GLU A 103 -6.10 4.44 -25.91
N GLY A 104 -5.43 3.31 -25.69
CA GLY A 104 -5.39 2.20 -26.64
C GLY A 104 -6.78 1.63 -26.98
N CYS A 105 -7.68 1.52 -25.99
CA CYS A 105 -9.06 1.10 -26.22
C CYS A 105 -9.82 2.11 -27.11
N ARG A 106 -9.66 3.41 -26.87
CA ARG A 106 -10.30 4.46 -27.69
C ARG A 106 -9.80 4.46 -29.12
N GLU A 107 -8.50 4.28 -29.32
CA GLU A 107 -7.91 4.18 -30.66
C GLU A 107 -8.40 2.94 -31.41
N ALA A 108 -8.42 1.78 -30.74
CA ALA A 108 -8.94 0.54 -31.32
C ALA A 108 -10.41 0.66 -31.71
N GLU A 109 -11.22 1.30 -30.85
CA GLU A 109 -12.63 1.56 -31.14
C GLU A 109 -12.83 2.48 -32.32
N ALA A 110 -12.05 3.57 -32.39
CA ALA A 110 -12.08 4.48 -33.53
C ALA A 110 -11.76 3.74 -34.84
N LEU A 111 -10.68 2.95 -34.88
CA LEU A 111 -10.28 2.18 -36.07
C LEU A 111 -11.34 1.15 -36.50
N LEU A 112 -11.84 0.36 -35.55
CA LEU A 112 -12.86 -0.65 -35.83
C LEU A 112 -14.14 -0.02 -36.38
N ARG A 113 -14.52 1.13 -35.85
CA ARG A 113 -15.69 1.87 -36.31
C ARG A 113 -15.48 2.53 -37.68
N THR A 114 -14.37 3.24 -37.89
CA THR A 114 -14.15 4.01 -39.12
C THR A 114 -13.76 3.14 -40.31
N THR A 115 -12.97 2.10 -40.09
CA THR A 115 -12.38 1.30 -41.16
C THR A 115 -13.17 0.04 -41.44
N HIS A 116 -13.79 -0.54 -40.41
CA HIS A 116 -14.46 -1.84 -40.50
C HIS A 116 -15.97 -1.80 -40.19
N GLY A 117 -16.51 -0.61 -39.92
CA GLY A 117 -17.93 -0.41 -39.59
C GLY A 117 -18.37 -1.18 -38.35
N GLN A 118 -17.44 -1.59 -37.48
CA GLN A 118 -17.75 -2.35 -36.27
C GLN A 118 -17.98 -1.37 -35.11
N ASP A 119 -19.14 -1.47 -34.48
CA ASP A 119 -19.46 -0.75 -33.25
C ASP A 119 -19.30 -1.69 -32.04
N LEU A 120 -18.28 -1.43 -31.22
CA LEU A 120 -17.96 -2.22 -30.02
C LEU A 120 -19.03 -2.10 -28.94
N SER A 121 -19.83 -1.03 -28.91
CA SER A 121 -20.92 -0.88 -27.93
C SER A 121 -22.00 -1.97 -28.08
N GLN A 122 -22.07 -2.60 -29.24
CA GLN A 122 -22.99 -3.70 -29.55
C GLN A 122 -22.42 -5.09 -29.22
N TRP A 123 -21.18 -5.15 -28.74
CA TRP A 123 -20.50 -6.40 -28.42
C TRP A 123 -20.67 -6.73 -26.94
N ASN A 124 -20.69 -8.03 -26.63
CA ASN A 124 -20.60 -8.50 -25.25
C ASN A 124 -19.18 -8.96 -24.92
N ASP A 125 -18.87 -9.07 -23.62
CA ASP A 125 -17.53 -9.44 -23.13
C ASP A 125 -17.00 -10.74 -23.75
N LYS A 126 -17.87 -11.73 -23.97
CA LYS A 126 -17.49 -13.01 -24.58
C LYS A 126 -16.99 -12.84 -26.01
N LYS A 127 -17.57 -11.92 -26.79
CA LYS A 127 -17.13 -11.63 -28.16
C LYS A 127 -15.83 -10.84 -28.15
N CYS A 128 -15.73 -9.81 -27.29
CA CYS A 128 -14.53 -8.99 -27.15
C CYS A 128 -13.31 -9.85 -26.78
N ASN A 129 -13.42 -10.67 -25.72
CA ASN A 129 -12.32 -11.51 -25.27
C ASN A 129 -11.84 -12.48 -26.36
N ARG A 130 -12.78 -13.09 -27.09
CA ARG A 130 -12.43 -14.04 -28.17
C ARG A 130 -11.62 -13.39 -29.29
N VAL A 131 -11.96 -12.15 -29.64
CA VAL A 131 -11.22 -11.39 -30.66
C VAL A 131 -9.85 -10.97 -30.14
N ILE A 132 -9.78 -10.46 -28.90
CA ILE A 132 -8.52 -10.09 -28.26
C ILE A 132 -7.57 -11.29 -28.20
N ASP A 133 -8.07 -12.46 -27.78
CA ASP A 133 -7.28 -13.69 -27.70
C ASP A 133 -6.77 -14.13 -29.07
N ALA A 134 -7.63 -14.12 -30.10
CA ALA A 134 -7.25 -14.50 -31.44
C ALA A 134 -6.19 -13.56 -32.04
N VAL A 135 -6.34 -12.25 -31.85
CA VAL A 135 -5.33 -11.26 -32.29
C VAL A 135 -4.03 -11.42 -31.50
N GLY A 136 -4.12 -11.64 -30.19
CA GLY A 136 -2.94 -11.88 -29.34
C GLY A 136 -2.16 -13.13 -29.77
N GLN A 137 -2.86 -14.22 -30.07
CA GLN A 137 -2.23 -15.45 -30.59
C GLN A 137 -1.56 -15.22 -31.94
N ALA A 138 -2.22 -14.54 -32.87
CA ALA A 138 -1.64 -14.23 -34.18
C ALA A 138 -0.40 -13.32 -34.07
N LEU A 139 -0.44 -12.31 -33.20
CA LEU A 139 0.72 -11.45 -32.92
C LEU A 139 1.87 -12.21 -32.25
N GLY A 140 1.56 -13.18 -31.38
CA GLY A 140 2.56 -14.08 -30.81
C GLY A 140 3.32 -14.84 -31.89
N LEU A 141 2.59 -15.49 -32.81
CA LEU A 141 3.18 -16.23 -33.93
C LEU A 141 4.06 -15.34 -34.82
N LEU A 142 3.61 -14.12 -35.14
CA LEU A 142 4.38 -13.18 -35.96
C LEU A 142 5.67 -12.71 -35.26
N ARG A 143 5.64 -12.48 -33.94
CA ARG A 143 6.83 -12.10 -33.17
C ARG A 143 7.82 -13.25 -33.05
N ASP A 144 7.32 -14.48 -32.89
CA ASP A 144 8.16 -15.68 -32.83
C ASP A 144 8.84 -15.96 -34.20
N GLU A 145 8.15 -15.70 -35.32
CA GLU A 145 8.74 -15.77 -36.67
C GLU A 145 9.83 -14.71 -36.91
N ASP A 146 9.65 -13.49 -36.38
CA ASP A 146 10.64 -12.41 -36.45
C ASP A 146 11.90 -12.75 -35.62
N GLU A 147 11.77 -13.42 -34.47
CA GLU A 147 12.92 -13.89 -33.68
C GLU A 147 13.66 -15.07 -34.34
N GLU A 148 12.95 -16.05 -34.90
CA GLU A 148 13.57 -17.15 -35.67
C GLU A 148 14.28 -16.64 -36.94
N HIS A 149 13.70 -15.66 -37.66
CA HIS A 149 14.35 -15.06 -38.83
C HIS A 149 15.54 -14.16 -38.47
N PHE A 150 15.50 -13.49 -37.31
CA PHE A 150 16.63 -12.72 -36.80
C PHE A 150 17.84 -13.63 -36.53
N TYR A 151 17.65 -14.83 -35.96
CA TYR A 151 18.74 -15.79 -35.73
C TYR A 151 19.22 -16.52 -37.00
N VAL A 152 18.38 -16.71 -38.01
CA VAL A 152 18.78 -17.34 -39.29
C VAL A 152 19.65 -16.43 -40.16
N HIS A 153 19.58 -15.09 -40.00
CA HIS A 153 20.40 -14.15 -40.78
C HIS A 153 21.79 -13.86 -40.20
N ILE A 154 22.05 -14.19 -38.93
CA ILE A 154 23.39 -14.05 -38.31
C ILE A 154 24.27 -15.31 -38.46
N GLY A 155 23.74 -16.40 -39.04
CA GLY A 155 24.42 -17.69 -39.16
C GLY A 155 24.88 -18.09 -40.58
N ARG A 156 24.76 -17.22 -41.60
CA ARG A 156 25.11 -17.55 -43.00
C ARG A 156 26.19 -16.69 -43.66
N THR A 157 26.91 -15.89 -42.90
CA THR A 157 28.17 -15.26 -43.34
C THR A 157 29.29 -15.63 -42.37
N ALA A 158 29.86 -16.82 -42.60
CA ALA A 158 31.19 -17.21 -42.14
C ALA A 158 31.83 -18.05 -43.25
#